data_AF-A0A4Q5Y4T9-F1
#
_entry.id   AF-A0A4Q5Y4T9-F1
#
_cell.length_a   1.000
_cell.length_b   1.000
_cell.length_c   1.000
_cell.angle_alpha   90.00
_cell.angle_beta   90.00
_cell.angle_gamma   90.00
#
_symmetry.space_group_name_H-M   'P 1'
#
loop_
_entity.id
_entity.type
_entity.pdbx_description
1 polymer ?
#
loop_
_entity_poly.entity_id
_entity_poly.type
_entity_poly.pdbx_seq_one_letter_code
_entity_poly.pdbx_strand_id
1 'polypeptide(L)'
;MRINSFPTGANYIRIGTTVYTNGGACPPQVTSCTPWPGTVTVACSGGNPVPAIYVDPTADGNTAVVINYTAIDNGRATSNASNLNLNFTGSSNFALSGVVWNDANSDGMQTGESTVAPAASGQTLYAVLVQLNHTYSGDGTILASMPVNATTGYSFANVPGASDYTIRIVSQASAPVNGAAATTLTPNLPQPWIAVSTVTDGVVVNTLNTNNPVISLTNLSGAKTNLNFGLERLPDATDLTTAVAIPVIGNRFTLNGVGANQPIPPATDPEDGVLAAGKTFIAVSLPTNTTLRYNNIAVTVGQVITNFNPSLLQIEVTAATVGTSLTSFQFNYRDAAGKSDPVPAT
;
A
#
# COMPACT_ATOMS: atom_id res chain seq x y z
N MET A 1 -5.40 44.02 14.25
CA MET A 1 -5.78 43.39 15.54
C MET A 1 -4.52 42.94 16.29
N ARG A 2 -4.61 42.66 17.58
CA ARG A 2 -3.55 42.01 18.36
C ARG A 2 -4.11 40.79 19.07
N ILE A 3 -3.42 39.66 18.94
CA ILE A 3 -3.68 38.44 19.71
C ILE A 3 -2.89 38.56 21.02
N ASN A 4 -3.59 38.56 22.14
CA ASN A 4 -3.02 38.95 23.44
C ASN A 4 -2.37 37.80 24.19
N SER A 5 -2.68 36.56 23.82
CA SER A 5 -2.15 35.34 24.43
C SER A 5 -2.19 34.20 23.43
N PHE A 6 -1.43 33.14 23.70
CA PHE A 6 -1.55 31.92 22.92
C PHE A 6 -2.99 31.38 23.03
N PRO A 7 -3.61 30.91 21.93
CA PRO A 7 -4.99 30.45 21.98
C PRO A 7 -5.19 29.30 22.96
N THR A 8 -6.26 29.36 23.74
CA THR A 8 -6.62 28.24 24.64
C THR A 8 -7.25 27.13 23.81
N GLY A 9 -6.85 25.88 24.07
CA GLY A 9 -7.34 24.70 23.35
C GLY A 9 -6.67 24.46 22.00
N ALA A 10 -5.56 25.13 21.68
CA ALA A 10 -4.78 24.90 20.47
C ALA A 10 -3.41 24.26 20.75
N ASN A 11 -2.94 23.36 19.87
CA ASN A 11 -1.55 22.89 19.85
C ASN A 11 -0.62 23.94 19.23
N TYR A 12 -1.08 24.59 18.16
CA TYR A 12 -0.38 25.67 17.47
C TYR A 12 -1.36 26.67 16.85
N ILE A 13 -0.84 27.85 16.53
CA ILE A 13 -1.49 28.84 15.69
C ILE A 13 -0.55 29.22 14.55
N ARG A 14 -1.05 29.20 13.31
CA ARG A 14 -0.32 29.66 12.12
C ARG A 14 -0.89 31.00 11.67
N ILE A 15 -0.03 32.00 11.53
CA ILE A 15 -0.38 33.34 11.04
C ILE A 15 0.47 33.60 9.80
N GLY A 16 -0.16 33.57 8.63
CA GLY A 16 0.57 33.59 7.36
C GLY A 16 1.46 32.35 7.21
N THR A 17 2.77 32.53 7.17
CA THR A 17 3.76 31.42 7.08
C THR A 17 4.36 31.04 8.43
N THR A 18 4.17 31.84 9.48
CA THR A 18 4.76 31.58 10.79
C THR A 18 3.85 30.68 11.61
N VAL A 19 4.39 29.57 12.10
CA VAL A 19 3.72 28.67 13.05
C VAL A 19 4.25 28.96 14.44
N TYR A 20 3.35 29.30 15.36
CA TYR A 20 3.66 29.55 16.76
C TYR A 20 3.21 28.38 17.65
N THR A 21 4.03 28.05 18.64
CA THR A 21 3.71 27.08 19.69
C THR A 21 3.97 27.67 21.08
N ASN A 22 3.32 27.11 22.11
CA ASN A 22 3.57 27.48 23.51
C ASN A 22 4.19 26.32 24.29
N GLY A 23 5.35 25.86 23.82
CA GLY A 23 6.09 24.72 24.40
C GLY A 23 5.67 23.34 23.87
N GLY A 24 4.71 23.28 22.93
CA GLY A 24 4.30 22.06 22.23
C GLY A 24 5.21 21.68 21.05
N ALA A 25 5.04 20.47 20.54
CA ALA A 25 5.73 19.98 19.35
C ALA A 25 5.27 20.72 18.09
N CYS A 26 6.19 20.91 17.15
CA CYS A 26 5.84 21.43 15.83
C CYS A 26 5.03 20.41 15.03
N PRO A 27 4.12 20.88 14.16
CA PRO A 27 3.49 20.03 13.16
C PRO A 27 4.56 19.35 12.29
N PRO A 28 4.46 18.06 11.97
CA PRO A 28 5.57 17.30 11.37
C PRO A 28 6.08 17.81 10.01
N GLN A 29 5.28 18.54 9.22
CA GLN A 29 5.71 19.15 7.95
C GLN A 29 6.22 20.59 8.11
N VAL A 30 6.44 21.05 9.34
CA VAL A 30 7.02 22.36 9.63
C VAL A 30 8.42 22.16 10.17
N THR A 31 9.42 22.68 9.46
CA THR A 31 10.83 22.53 9.83
C THR A 31 11.15 23.12 11.21
N SER A 32 10.52 24.24 11.56
CA SER A 32 10.65 24.87 12.88
C SER A 32 9.47 25.78 13.21
N CYS A 33 9.14 25.86 14.50
CA CYS A 33 8.12 26.77 15.02
C CYS A 33 8.76 27.88 15.83
N THR A 34 8.05 29.00 15.90
CA THR A 34 8.44 30.13 16.72
C THR A 34 7.78 29.99 18.09
N PRO A 35 8.53 30.03 19.21
CA PRO A 35 7.93 30.14 20.53
C PRO A 35 7.01 31.34 20.63
N TRP A 36 5.87 31.19 21.30
CA TRP A 36 4.87 32.25 21.42
C TRP A 36 5.49 33.52 22.06
N PRO A 37 5.46 34.68 21.39
CA PRO A 37 6.15 35.89 21.84
C PRO A 37 5.37 36.70 22.89
N GLY A 38 4.35 36.10 23.53
CA GLY A 38 3.43 36.80 24.43
C GLY A 38 2.26 37.45 23.68
N THR A 39 2.54 38.28 22.67
CA THR A 39 1.50 38.88 21.79
C THR A 39 1.92 38.92 20.33
N VAL A 40 0.96 38.85 19.41
CA VAL A 40 1.20 39.00 17.97
C VAL A 40 0.25 40.04 17.39
N THR A 41 0.79 41.05 16.70
CA THR A 41 -0.02 42.03 15.96
C THR A 41 -0.26 41.52 14.55
N VAL A 42 -1.52 41.44 14.16
CA VAL A 42 -1.95 40.95 12.84
C VAL A 42 -2.56 42.12 12.07
N ALA A 43 -2.04 42.37 10.87
CA ALA A 43 -2.57 43.39 9.97
C ALA A 43 -4.01 43.04 9.60
N CYS A 44 -4.89 44.05 9.56
CA CYS A 44 -6.28 43.88 9.17
C CYS A 44 -6.63 44.84 8.03
N SER A 45 -7.52 44.40 7.13
CA SER A 45 -8.12 45.22 6.08
C SER A 45 -9.62 44.98 6.05
N GLY A 46 -10.42 46.05 6.05
CA GLY A 46 -11.88 45.95 6.10
C GLY A 46 -12.42 45.18 7.31
N GLY A 47 -11.71 45.21 8.45
CA GLY A 47 -12.06 44.46 9.67
C GLY A 47 -11.61 42.99 9.70
N ASN A 48 -11.03 42.46 8.63
CA ASN A 48 -10.57 41.08 8.56
C ASN A 48 -9.05 40.97 8.67
N PRO A 49 -8.49 39.92 9.29
CA PRO A 49 -7.06 39.62 9.20
C PRO A 49 -6.61 39.52 7.74
N VAL A 50 -5.51 40.18 7.38
CA VAL A 50 -4.91 40.10 6.04
C VAL A 50 -4.22 38.75 5.83
N PRO A 51 -3.29 38.31 6.70
CA PRO A 51 -2.81 36.93 6.62
C PRO A 51 -3.90 35.98 7.14
N ALA A 52 -4.03 34.82 6.48
CA ALA A 52 -4.85 33.73 6.98
C ALA A 52 -4.33 33.28 8.37
N ILE A 53 -5.27 32.95 9.25
CA ILE A 53 -5.01 32.42 10.58
C ILE A 53 -5.58 31.01 10.63
N TYR A 54 -4.74 30.03 10.94
CA TYR A 54 -5.12 28.64 11.16
C TYR A 54 -4.80 28.25 12.60
N VAL A 55 -5.61 27.37 13.17
CA VAL A 55 -5.38 26.79 14.49
C VAL A 55 -5.57 25.29 14.40
N ASP A 56 -4.80 24.55 15.18
CA ASP A 56 -4.98 23.12 15.38
C ASP A 56 -5.45 22.89 16.82
N PRO A 57 -6.65 22.33 17.02
CA PRO A 57 -7.14 22.08 18.37
C PRO A 57 -6.32 21.00 19.08
N THR A 58 -6.29 21.02 20.41
CA THR A 58 -5.54 20.04 21.23
C THR A 58 -6.13 18.63 21.21
N ALA A 59 -7.30 18.43 20.61
CA ALA A 59 -8.01 17.15 20.57
C ALA A 59 -8.83 17.03 19.28
N ASP A 60 -9.02 15.80 18.81
CA ASP A 60 -9.90 15.50 17.69
C ASP A 60 -11.39 15.58 18.09
N GLY A 61 -12.26 15.77 17.09
CA GLY A 61 -13.71 15.76 17.28
C GLY A 61 -14.24 17.06 17.90
N ASN A 62 -15.19 16.93 18.84
CA ASN A 62 -15.87 18.08 19.43
C ASN A 62 -14.96 18.84 20.40
N THR A 63 -14.47 20.00 19.97
CA THR A 63 -13.52 20.82 20.73
C THR A 63 -13.69 22.30 20.41
N ALA A 64 -12.97 23.17 21.10
CA ALA A 64 -12.98 24.61 20.82
C ALA A 64 -11.60 25.22 20.98
N VAL A 65 -11.30 26.19 20.11
CA VAL A 65 -10.13 27.08 20.26
C VAL A 65 -10.62 28.47 20.59
N VAL A 66 -10.05 29.08 21.63
CA VAL A 66 -10.37 30.44 22.05
C VAL A 66 -9.20 31.36 21.77
N ILE A 67 -9.40 32.33 20.89
CA ILE A 67 -8.41 33.37 20.57
C ILE A 67 -8.78 34.65 21.32
N ASN A 68 -7.96 35.03 22.30
CA ASN A 68 -8.09 36.31 22.99
C ASN A 68 -7.43 37.43 22.17
N TYR A 69 -8.18 38.48 21.84
CA TYR A 69 -7.71 39.55 20.97
C TYR A 69 -8.19 40.94 21.39
N THR A 70 -7.49 41.95 20.90
CA THR A 70 -7.90 43.37 20.90
C THR A 70 -7.92 43.91 19.48
N ALA A 71 -8.84 44.84 19.19
CA ALA A 71 -8.83 45.62 17.97
C ALA A 71 -7.89 46.82 18.14
N ILE A 72 -7.19 47.19 17.07
CA ILE A 72 -6.36 48.39 16.99
C ILE A 72 -6.88 49.19 15.79
N ASP A 73 -7.30 50.43 16.02
CA ASP A 73 -7.80 51.31 14.96
C ASP A 73 -6.65 52.03 14.22
N ASN A 74 -7.00 52.82 13.19
CA ASN A 74 -6.02 53.59 12.43
C ASN A 74 -5.32 54.69 13.25
N GLY A 75 -5.92 55.13 14.36
CA GLY A 75 -5.35 56.04 15.34
C GLY A 75 -4.45 55.34 16.38
N ARG A 76 -4.29 54.02 16.28
CA ARG A 76 -3.56 53.14 17.22
C ARG A 76 -4.24 53.02 18.59
N ALA A 77 -5.50 53.43 18.74
CA ALA A 77 -6.28 53.16 19.94
C ALA A 77 -6.62 51.67 20.01
N THR A 78 -6.59 51.11 21.22
CA THR A 78 -6.84 49.68 21.47
C THR A 78 -8.19 49.51 22.16
N SER A 79 -8.99 48.56 21.71
CA SER A 79 -10.27 48.21 22.35
C SER A 79 -10.07 47.48 23.69
N ASN A 80 -11.16 47.20 24.41
CA ASN A 80 -11.16 46.14 25.41
C ASN A 80 -10.82 44.78 24.77
N ALA A 81 -10.28 43.86 25.57
CA ALA A 81 -10.05 42.49 25.13
C ALA A 81 -11.39 41.75 24.92
N SER A 82 -11.40 40.84 23.95
CA SER A 82 -12.53 39.95 23.65
C SER A 82 -12.03 38.58 23.20
N ASN A 83 -12.93 37.61 23.15
CA ASN A 83 -12.65 36.24 22.74
C ASN A 83 -13.36 35.90 21.43
N LEU A 84 -12.61 35.34 20.49
CA LEU A 84 -13.16 34.62 19.36
C LEU A 84 -13.19 33.12 19.71
N ASN A 85 -14.39 32.54 19.77
CA ASN A 85 -14.59 31.12 20.04
C ASN A 85 -14.76 30.37 18.70
N LEU A 86 -13.79 29.54 18.36
CA LEU A 86 -13.84 28.63 17.22
C LEU A 86 -14.31 27.28 17.73
N ASN A 87 -15.60 26.99 17.56
CA ASN A 87 -16.19 25.72 17.97
C ASN A 87 -16.08 24.71 16.83
N PHE A 88 -15.34 23.63 17.06
CA PHE A 88 -15.24 22.48 16.17
C PHE A 88 -16.33 21.48 16.56
N THR A 89 -17.57 21.75 16.17
CA THR A 89 -18.68 20.83 16.41
C THR A 89 -18.84 19.92 15.19
N GLY A 90 -18.37 18.68 15.31
CA GLY A 90 -18.41 17.68 14.25
C GLY A 90 -19.84 17.29 13.91
N SER A 91 -20.39 17.84 12.83
CA SER A 91 -21.66 17.40 12.26
C SER A 91 -21.47 16.49 11.03
N SER A 92 -20.23 16.36 10.55
CA SER A 92 -19.91 15.60 9.34
C SER A 92 -18.67 14.72 9.52
N ASN A 93 -18.53 14.06 10.67
CA ASN A 93 -17.44 13.13 10.90
C ASN A 93 -17.92 11.70 10.62
N PHE A 94 -17.10 10.92 9.93
CA PHE A 94 -17.46 9.59 9.46
C PHE A 94 -16.50 8.53 9.96
N ALA A 95 -17.03 7.31 10.08
CA ALA A 95 -16.22 6.11 10.27
C ALA A 95 -15.92 5.49 8.91
N LEU A 96 -14.65 5.13 8.69
CA LEU A 96 -14.19 4.44 7.49
C LEU A 96 -13.57 3.12 7.91
N SER A 97 -13.94 2.01 7.27
CA SER A 97 -13.37 0.70 7.57
C SER A 97 -13.28 -0.19 6.35
N GLY A 98 -12.43 -1.21 6.47
CA GLY A 98 -12.33 -2.27 5.50
C GLY A 98 -11.39 -3.38 5.97
N VAL A 99 -11.22 -4.38 5.13
CA VAL A 99 -10.32 -5.51 5.36
C VAL A 99 -9.25 -5.57 4.28
N VAL A 100 -8.16 -6.27 4.60
CA VAL A 100 -7.21 -6.77 3.62
C VAL A 100 -7.42 -8.28 3.56
N TRP A 101 -7.60 -8.84 2.36
CA TRP A 101 -7.78 -10.28 2.19
C TRP A 101 -6.87 -10.83 1.10
N ASN A 102 -6.69 -12.14 1.16
CA ASN A 102 -5.95 -12.87 0.15
C ASN A 102 -6.85 -13.11 -1.06
N ASP A 103 -6.71 -12.32 -2.11
CA ASP A 103 -7.54 -12.39 -3.31
C ASP A 103 -6.95 -13.40 -4.30
N ALA A 104 -6.98 -14.68 -3.89
CA ALA A 104 -6.29 -15.83 -4.50
C ALA A 104 -6.63 -16.09 -5.98
N ASN A 105 -7.71 -15.49 -6.48
CA ASN A 105 -8.18 -15.62 -7.86
C ASN A 105 -8.24 -14.27 -8.59
N SER A 106 -7.84 -13.18 -7.94
CA SER A 106 -7.86 -11.80 -8.45
C SER A 106 -9.23 -11.37 -8.99
N ASP A 107 -10.34 -11.90 -8.47
CA ASP A 107 -11.68 -11.52 -8.94
C ASP A 107 -12.24 -10.28 -8.22
N GLY A 108 -11.61 -9.88 -7.10
CA GLY A 108 -12.00 -8.74 -6.29
C GLY A 108 -13.22 -8.98 -5.40
N MET A 109 -13.60 -10.23 -5.19
CA MET A 109 -14.69 -10.67 -4.31
C MET A 109 -14.16 -11.66 -3.29
N GLN A 110 -14.44 -11.41 -2.01
CA GLN A 110 -14.10 -12.34 -0.95
C GLN A 110 -15.15 -13.46 -0.87
N THR A 111 -14.90 -14.59 -1.52
CA THR A 111 -15.79 -15.77 -1.65
C THR A 111 -15.21 -17.05 -1.02
N GLY A 112 -14.61 -16.93 0.16
CA GLY A 112 -14.06 -18.05 0.92
C GLY A 112 -12.60 -17.86 1.31
N GLU A 113 -11.97 -16.82 0.78
CA GLU A 113 -10.61 -16.44 1.10
C GLU A 113 -10.51 -15.75 2.46
N SER A 114 -9.36 -15.92 3.10
CA SER A 114 -9.11 -15.39 4.44
C SER A 114 -8.67 -13.93 4.39
N THR A 115 -9.06 -13.17 5.41
CA THR A 115 -8.44 -11.89 5.71
C THR A 115 -6.99 -12.08 6.13
N VAL A 116 -6.13 -11.15 5.75
CA VAL A 116 -4.68 -11.23 5.98
C VAL A 116 -4.11 -9.89 6.42
N ALA A 117 -2.93 -9.92 7.04
CA ALA A 117 -2.16 -8.72 7.37
C ALA A 117 -0.67 -8.97 7.09
N PRO A 118 -0.27 -9.24 5.82
CA PRO A 118 1.10 -9.59 5.49
C PRO A 118 2.04 -8.43 5.80
N ALA A 119 3.12 -8.72 6.53
CA ALA A 119 4.17 -7.75 6.82
C ALA A 119 5.55 -8.39 6.64
N ALA A 120 6.55 -7.59 6.26
CA ALA A 120 7.93 -8.05 6.22
C ALA A 120 8.42 -8.35 7.64
N SER A 121 9.52 -9.10 7.76
CA SER A 121 10.13 -9.40 9.06
C SER A 121 10.43 -8.11 9.84
N GLY A 122 9.95 -8.04 11.09
CA GLY A 122 10.09 -6.86 11.95
C GLY A 122 9.21 -5.66 11.58
N GLN A 123 8.26 -5.82 10.67
CA GLN A 123 7.33 -4.76 10.26
C GLN A 123 5.88 -5.10 10.62
N THR A 124 5.00 -4.14 10.44
CA THR A 124 3.55 -4.27 10.58
C THR A 124 2.87 -3.70 9.34
N LEU A 125 1.81 -4.35 8.88
CA LEU A 125 0.97 -3.81 7.82
C LEU A 125 0.09 -2.70 8.40
N TYR A 126 0.18 -1.50 7.85
CA TYR A 126 -0.62 -0.35 8.24
C TYR A 126 -1.61 0.02 7.15
N ALA A 127 -2.85 0.30 7.55
CA ALA A 127 -3.75 1.14 6.77
C ALA A 127 -3.46 2.60 7.11
N VAL A 128 -3.29 3.43 6.09
CA VAL A 128 -2.93 4.84 6.23
C VAL A 128 -3.96 5.70 5.50
N LEU A 129 -4.66 6.53 6.25
CA LEU A 129 -5.59 7.52 5.74
C LEU A 129 -4.82 8.83 5.51
N VAL A 130 -4.80 9.27 4.25
CA VAL A 130 -4.16 10.51 3.83
C VAL A 130 -5.23 11.49 3.40
N GLN A 131 -5.26 12.66 4.04
CA GLN A 131 -6.10 13.79 3.62
C GLN A 131 -5.37 14.58 2.53
N LEU A 132 -6.03 14.85 1.41
CA LEU A 132 -5.41 15.50 0.24
C LEU A 132 -5.68 17.01 0.17
N ASN A 133 -6.78 17.47 0.76
CA ASN A 133 -7.21 18.86 0.74
C ASN A 133 -7.64 19.33 2.14
N HIS A 134 -7.81 20.63 2.34
CA HIS A 134 -8.07 21.23 3.67
C HIS A 134 -7.02 20.87 4.73
N THR A 135 -5.81 20.52 4.30
CA THR A 135 -4.65 20.26 5.15
C THR A 135 -4.00 21.58 5.59
N TYR A 136 -3.32 21.56 6.72
CA TYR A 136 -2.67 22.77 7.26
C TYR A 136 -1.53 23.31 6.38
N SER A 137 -0.84 22.45 5.61
CA SER A 137 0.29 22.82 4.74
C SER A 137 -0.15 23.19 3.32
N GLY A 138 -1.26 22.61 2.86
CA GLY A 138 -1.71 22.65 1.47
C GLY A 138 -1.33 21.39 0.68
N ASP A 139 -0.50 20.52 1.27
CA ASP A 139 -0.05 19.25 0.69
C ASP A 139 -0.71 18.05 1.37
N GLY A 140 -0.75 16.92 0.67
CA GLY A 140 -1.29 15.67 1.21
C GLY A 140 -0.65 15.29 2.56
N THR A 141 -1.48 15.05 3.56
CA THR A 141 -1.09 14.86 4.96
C THR A 141 -1.63 13.54 5.50
N ILE A 142 -0.79 12.77 6.19
CA ILE A 142 -1.24 11.57 6.91
C ILE A 142 -2.17 12.01 8.03
N LEU A 143 -3.46 11.71 7.91
CA LEU A 143 -4.43 12.04 8.95
C LEU A 143 -4.37 11.01 10.08
N ALA A 144 -4.35 9.73 9.71
CA ALA A 144 -4.32 8.64 10.66
C ALA A 144 -3.63 7.41 10.05
N SER A 145 -3.01 6.60 10.91
CA SER A 145 -2.55 5.25 10.56
C SER A 145 -2.94 4.26 11.65
N MET A 146 -3.14 3.00 11.27
CA MET A 146 -3.35 1.91 12.22
C MET A 146 -2.88 0.57 11.67
N PRO A 147 -2.46 -0.35 12.55
CA PRO A 147 -2.20 -1.73 12.15
C PRO A 147 -3.44 -2.37 11.53
N VAL A 148 -3.26 -3.10 10.43
CA VAL A 148 -4.29 -3.99 9.88
C VAL A 148 -4.35 -5.23 10.77
N ASN A 149 -5.55 -5.54 11.26
CA ASN A 149 -5.80 -6.79 11.96
C ASN A 149 -6.25 -7.87 10.96
N ALA A 150 -5.61 -9.04 10.97
CA ALA A 150 -5.93 -10.14 10.04
C ALA A 150 -7.30 -10.79 10.26
N THR A 151 -8.08 -10.39 11.27
CA THR A 151 -9.44 -10.88 11.53
C THR A 151 -10.47 -9.76 11.40
N THR A 152 -10.19 -8.57 11.92
CA THR A 152 -11.16 -7.46 11.97
C THR A 152 -10.88 -6.34 10.98
N GLY A 153 -9.78 -6.41 10.22
CA GLY A 153 -9.39 -5.36 9.28
C GLY A 153 -8.86 -4.09 9.96
N TYR A 154 -9.26 -2.94 9.44
CA TYR A 154 -8.88 -1.61 9.93
C TYR A 154 -10.10 -0.68 9.98
N SER A 155 -10.08 0.32 10.86
CA SER A 155 -11.17 1.29 11.03
C SER A 155 -10.69 2.67 11.50
N PHE A 156 -10.87 3.71 10.68
CA PHE A 156 -10.67 5.11 11.05
C PHE A 156 -11.95 5.69 11.63
N ALA A 157 -11.84 6.39 12.75
CA ALA A 157 -12.93 7.14 13.38
C ALA A 157 -12.71 8.64 13.18
N ASN A 158 -13.78 9.42 13.37
CA ASN A 158 -13.74 10.88 13.35
C ASN A 158 -13.15 11.49 12.06
N VAL A 159 -13.31 10.83 10.92
CA VAL A 159 -12.78 11.33 9.64
C VAL A 159 -13.62 12.50 9.17
N PRO A 160 -13.05 13.72 8.99
CA PRO A 160 -13.82 14.87 8.54
C PRO A 160 -14.43 14.65 7.15
N GLY A 161 -15.69 15.05 6.99
CA GLY A 161 -16.36 15.12 5.70
C GLY A 161 -15.89 16.29 4.85
N ALA A 162 -16.41 16.38 3.63
CA ALA A 162 -16.11 17.41 2.65
C ALA A 162 -14.62 17.54 2.26
N SER A 163 -13.85 16.47 2.47
CA SER A 163 -12.44 16.38 2.09
C SER A 163 -12.18 15.18 1.17
N ASP A 164 -11.09 15.29 0.41
CA ASP A 164 -10.58 14.21 -0.41
C ASP A 164 -9.57 13.40 0.39
N TYR A 165 -9.65 12.09 0.28
CA TYR A 165 -8.79 11.15 0.98
C TYR A 165 -8.22 10.09 0.05
N THR A 166 -7.09 9.53 0.45
CA THR A 166 -6.71 8.18 0.02
C THR A 166 -6.53 7.27 1.21
N ILE A 167 -6.80 6.00 1.03
CA ILE A 167 -6.36 4.93 1.93
C ILE A 167 -5.29 4.13 1.21
N ARG A 168 -4.18 3.88 1.90
CA ARG A 168 -3.04 3.11 1.39
C ARG A 168 -2.73 1.98 2.36
N ILE A 169 -2.26 0.85 1.85
CA ILE A 169 -1.73 -0.24 2.65
C ILE A 169 -0.21 -0.29 2.48
N VAL A 170 0.53 -0.26 3.58
CA VAL A 170 2.02 -0.23 3.59
C VAL A 170 2.56 -1.10 4.72
N SER A 171 3.63 -1.86 4.50
CA SER A 171 4.32 -2.59 5.57
C SER A 171 5.42 -1.71 6.14
N GLN A 172 5.40 -1.31 7.41
CA GLN A 172 6.41 -0.40 7.95
C GLN A 172 6.94 -0.89 9.30
N ALA A 173 8.20 -0.56 9.62
CA ALA A 173 8.81 -0.90 10.91
C ALA A 173 8.15 -0.16 12.09
N SER A 174 7.57 1.01 11.82
CA SER A 174 6.83 1.81 12.80
C SER A 174 5.59 2.42 12.16
N ALA A 175 4.62 2.80 13.01
CA ALA A 175 3.41 3.46 12.56
C ALA A 175 3.75 4.78 11.83
N PRO A 176 3.20 5.02 10.62
CA PRO A 176 3.33 6.30 9.96
C PRO A 176 2.81 7.44 10.84
N VAL A 177 3.58 8.53 10.91
CA VAL A 177 3.35 9.64 11.84
C VAL A 177 2.18 10.51 11.35
N ASN A 178 1.14 10.65 12.18
CA ASN A 178 0.03 11.57 11.92
C ASN A 178 0.53 13.01 11.79
N GLY A 179 0.00 13.75 10.82
CA GLY A 179 0.44 15.10 10.48
C GLY A 179 1.67 15.14 9.55
N ALA A 180 2.37 14.04 9.30
CA ALA A 180 3.49 14.02 8.34
C ALA A 180 3.01 14.09 6.88
N ALA A 181 3.92 14.46 5.97
CA ALA A 181 3.61 14.58 4.55
C ALA A 181 3.37 13.20 3.95
N ALA A 182 2.40 13.09 3.05
CA ALA A 182 2.10 11.84 2.35
C ALA A 182 3.31 11.30 1.56
N THR A 183 4.24 12.18 1.17
CA THR A 183 5.49 11.82 0.48
C THR A 183 6.47 11.04 1.35
N THR A 184 6.31 11.04 2.68
CA THR A 184 7.12 10.19 3.57
C THR A 184 6.70 8.73 3.53
N LEU A 185 5.53 8.43 2.96
CA LEU A 185 5.05 7.05 2.78
C LEU A 185 5.71 6.43 1.56
N THR A 186 6.64 5.51 1.80
CA THR A 186 7.18 4.64 0.77
C THR A 186 6.24 3.45 0.56
N PRO A 187 5.78 3.18 -0.68
CA PRO A 187 5.01 1.97 -0.96
C PRO A 187 5.84 0.72 -0.73
N ASN A 188 5.31 -0.25 0.00
CA ASN A 188 5.99 -1.50 0.31
C ASN A 188 5.05 -2.56 0.91
N LEU A 189 4.28 -3.24 0.08
CA LEU A 189 3.86 -4.60 0.44
C LEU A 189 5.11 -5.49 0.52
N PRO A 190 5.13 -6.44 1.47
CA PRO A 190 6.21 -7.39 1.58
C PRO A 190 6.17 -8.39 0.43
N GLN A 191 7.31 -8.74 -0.14
CA GLN A 191 7.40 -9.92 -1.00
C GLN A 191 6.97 -11.17 -0.18
N PRO A 192 6.23 -12.13 -0.77
CA PRO A 192 5.84 -12.22 -2.18
C PRO A 192 4.43 -11.64 -2.48
N TRP A 193 3.93 -10.65 -1.74
CA TRP A 193 2.58 -10.11 -1.92
C TRP A 193 2.51 -8.99 -2.96
N ILE A 194 1.42 -8.98 -3.74
CA ILE A 194 1.08 -7.91 -4.68
C ILE A 194 -0.39 -7.54 -4.56
N ALA A 195 -0.75 -6.27 -4.75
CA ALA A 195 -2.16 -5.90 -4.81
C ALA A 195 -2.75 -6.23 -6.18
N VAL A 196 -3.90 -6.90 -6.15
CA VAL A 196 -4.63 -7.35 -7.35
C VAL A 196 -6.03 -6.75 -7.43
N SER A 197 -6.62 -6.36 -6.29
CA SER A 197 -7.90 -5.67 -6.30
C SER A 197 -8.10 -4.64 -5.18
N THR A 198 -9.07 -3.76 -5.39
CA THR A 198 -9.68 -2.93 -4.36
C THR A 198 -11.19 -2.96 -4.48
N VAL A 199 -11.87 -2.79 -3.34
CA VAL A 199 -13.32 -2.60 -3.27
C VAL A 199 -13.59 -1.29 -2.56
N THR A 200 -14.37 -0.43 -3.19
CA THR A 200 -14.80 0.85 -2.63
C THR A 200 -16.32 0.87 -2.60
N ASP A 201 -16.91 0.55 -1.45
CA ASP A 201 -18.37 0.57 -1.25
C ASP A 201 -19.13 -0.29 -2.28
N GLY A 202 -18.61 -1.49 -2.55
CA GLY A 202 -19.15 -2.44 -3.52
C GLY A 202 -18.66 -2.25 -4.96
N VAL A 203 -17.92 -1.18 -5.27
CA VAL A 203 -17.27 -1.01 -6.58
C VAL A 203 -15.93 -1.73 -6.57
N VAL A 204 -15.80 -2.74 -7.44
CA VAL A 204 -14.60 -3.57 -7.58
C VAL A 204 -13.68 -3.01 -8.66
N VAL A 205 -12.38 -2.94 -8.36
CA VAL A 205 -11.29 -2.80 -9.33
C VAL A 205 -10.39 -4.01 -9.15
N ASN A 206 -10.30 -4.90 -10.13
CA ASN A 206 -9.56 -6.18 -10.04
C ASN A 206 -8.47 -6.32 -11.12
N THR A 207 -8.05 -5.20 -11.70
CA THR A 207 -7.00 -5.15 -12.72
C THR A 207 -5.66 -4.69 -12.15
N LEU A 208 -5.47 -4.77 -10.82
CA LEU A 208 -4.27 -4.23 -10.19
C LEU A 208 -3.09 -5.20 -10.35
N ASN A 209 -1.91 -4.61 -10.37
CA ASN A 209 -0.64 -5.31 -10.36
C ASN A 209 0.42 -4.39 -9.76
N THR A 210 0.22 -4.01 -8.50
CA THR A 210 0.97 -2.92 -7.88
C THR A 210 1.42 -3.25 -6.47
N ASN A 211 2.58 -2.70 -6.10
CA ASN A 211 3.07 -2.70 -4.72
C ASN A 211 2.62 -1.45 -3.93
N ASN A 212 1.73 -0.65 -4.52
CA ASN A 212 1.21 0.57 -3.94
C ASN A 212 -0.31 0.64 -4.12
N PRO A 213 -1.09 -0.23 -3.45
CA PRO A 213 -2.53 -0.15 -3.54
C PRO A 213 -3.08 1.13 -2.92
N VAL A 214 -4.05 1.74 -3.60
CA VAL A 214 -4.69 2.99 -3.16
C VAL A 214 -6.20 2.90 -3.40
N ILE A 215 -6.98 3.29 -2.40
CA ILE A 215 -8.40 3.66 -2.56
C ILE A 215 -8.49 5.18 -2.50
N SER A 216 -9.14 5.79 -3.49
CA SER A 216 -9.39 7.23 -3.51
C SER A 216 -10.83 7.53 -3.14
N LEU A 217 -11.03 8.47 -2.23
CA LEU A 217 -12.33 8.96 -1.79
C LEU A 217 -12.41 10.44 -2.08
N THR A 218 -13.23 10.83 -3.06
CA THR A 218 -13.44 12.25 -3.37
C THR A 218 -14.63 12.78 -2.59
N ASN A 219 -14.47 13.95 -1.98
CA ASN A 219 -15.50 14.69 -1.26
C ASN A 219 -16.32 13.80 -0.32
N LEU A 220 -15.65 13.28 0.71
CA LEU A 220 -16.25 12.32 1.65
C LEU A 220 -17.54 12.88 2.27
N SER A 221 -18.65 12.18 2.06
CA SER A 221 -20.00 12.63 2.46
C SER A 221 -20.77 11.61 3.31
N GLY A 222 -20.13 10.52 3.72
CA GLY A 222 -20.75 9.48 4.53
C GLY A 222 -19.74 8.48 5.08
N ALA A 223 -20.17 7.67 6.04
CA ALA A 223 -19.43 6.50 6.48
C ALA A 223 -19.28 5.48 5.35
N LYS A 224 -18.16 4.75 5.35
CA LYS A 224 -17.84 3.73 4.34
C LYS A 224 -17.25 2.52 5.04
N THR A 225 -17.91 1.38 4.97
CA THR A 225 -17.52 0.18 5.73
C THR A 225 -16.95 -0.96 4.89
N ASN A 226 -16.85 -0.76 3.57
CA ASN A 226 -16.33 -1.74 2.60
C ASN A 226 -15.22 -1.11 1.74
N LEU A 227 -14.14 -0.67 2.39
CA LEU A 227 -12.95 -0.12 1.74
C LEU A 227 -11.85 -1.20 1.73
N ASN A 228 -12.00 -2.22 0.91
CA ASN A 228 -11.21 -3.44 1.05
C ASN A 228 -10.05 -3.48 0.04
N PHE A 229 -8.96 -4.17 0.40
CA PHE A 229 -7.82 -4.45 -0.46
C PHE A 229 -7.64 -5.96 -0.66
N GLY A 230 -7.65 -6.42 -1.90
CA GLY A 230 -7.31 -7.79 -2.26
C GLY A 230 -5.85 -7.88 -2.66
N LEU A 231 -5.10 -8.71 -1.92
CA LEU A 231 -3.70 -8.99 -2.18
C LEU A 231 -3.54 -10.44 -2.64
N GLU A 232 -2.70 -10.67 -3.63
CA GLU A 232 -2.28 -12.00 -4.06
C GLU A 232 -0.91 -12.32 -3.47
N ARG A 233 -0.71 -13.55 -3.01
CA ARG A 233 0.61 -14.06 -2.67
C ARG A 233 1.17 -14.78 -3.89
N LEU A 234 2.27 -14.28 -4.44
CA LEU A 234 2.85 -14.88 -5.64
C LEU A 234 3.31 -16.34 -5.38
N PRO A 235 3.20 -17.21 -6.40
CA PRO A 235 3.74 -18.57 -6.39
C PRO A 235 5.22 -18.60 -6.06
N ASP A 236 5.67 -19.71 -5.47
CA ASP A 236 7.07 -19.98 -5.18
C ASP A 236 7.52 -21.22 -5.99
N ALA A 237 8.33 -20.98 -7.03
CA ALA A 237 8.99 -22.05 -7.78
C ALA A 237 10.35 -22.36 -7.15
N THR A 238 10.69 -23.64 -6.99
CA THR A 238 11.93 -24.04 -6.32
C THR A 238 12.92 -24.62 -7.32
N ASP A 239 14.19 -24.20 -7.21
CA ASP A 239 15.29 -24.80 -7.98
C ASP A 239 15.35 -26.32 -7.77
N LEU A 240 15.62 -27.05 -8.86
CA LEU A 240 15.74 -28.50 -8.80
C LEU A 240 16.88 -29.00 -9.69
N THR A 241 17.84 -29.67 -9.07
CA THR A 241 18.90 -30.40 -9.78
C THR A 241 18.67 -31.91 -9.70
N THR A 242 18.80 -32.58 -10.83
CA THR A 242 18.72 -34.04 -10.92
C THR A 242 19.81 -34.60 -11.84
N ALA A 243 20.23 -35.83 -11.56
CA ALA A 243 21.19 -36.55 -12.39
C ALA A 243 20.45 -37.46 -13.38
N VAL A 244 20.93 -37.48 -14.62
CA VAL A 244 20.49 -38.42 -15.64
C VAL A 244 21.54 -39.51 -15.86
N ALA A 245 21.10 -40.68 -16.31
CA ALA A 245 22.02 -41.66 -16.90
C ALA A 245 22.74 -41.03 -18.11
N ILE A 246 23.87 -41.64 -18.52
CA ILE A 246 24.72 -41.15 -19.60
C ILE A 246 23.87 -40.68 -20.80
N PRO A 247 23.87 -39.37 -21.12
CA PRO A 247 23.02 -38.84 -22.18
C PRO A 247 23.55 -39.30 -23.54
N VAL A 248 22.69 -39.92 -24.34
CA VAL A 248 22.97 -40.26 -25.74
C VAL A 248 22.22 -39.28 -26.64
N ILE A 249 22.83 -38.85 -27.74
CA ILE A 249 22.20 -37.94 -28.71
C ILE A 249 20.84 -38.52 -29.16
N GLY A 250 19.80 -37.69 -29.12
CA GLY A 250 18.42 -38.07 -29.45
C GLY A 250 17.63 -38.70 -28.29
N ASN A 251 18.28 -39.02 -27.17
CA ASN A 251 17.55 -39.44 -25.97
C ASN A 251 16.65 -38.30 -25.46
N ARG A 252 15.52 -38.69 -24.89
CA ARG A 252 14.55 -37.78 -24.29
C ARG A 252 14.33 -38.12 -22.84
N PHE A 253 14.50 -37.14 -21.98
CA PHE A 253 14.20 -37.24 -20.56
C PHE A 253 12.85 -36.57 -20.31
N THR A 254 11.85 -37.34 -19.90
CA THR A 254 10.52 -36.81 -19.54
C THR A 254 10.56 -36.27 -18.12
N LEU A 255 9.99 -35.09 -17.89
CA LEU A 255 10.01 -34.37 -16.61
C LEU A 255 8.67 -34.53 -15.87
N ASN A 256 8.26 -35.78 -15.58
CA ASN A 256 6.95 -36.08 -14.99
C ASN A 256 7.00 -36.79 -13.62
N GLY A 257 8.19 -37.11 -13.11
CA GLY A 257 8.37 -37.77 -11.82
C GLY A 257 7.81 -39.19 -11.71
N VAL A 258 7.39 -39.81 -12.82
CA VAL A 258 6.81 -41.17 -12.82
C VAL A 258 7.89 -42.22 -13.08
N GLY A 259 8.04 -43.16 -12.15
CA GLY A 259 9.01 -44.26 -12.29
C GLY A 259 10.44 -43.75 -12.29
N ALA A 260 11.19 -44.02 -13.36
CA ALA A 260 12.57 -43.57 -13.54
C ALA A 260 12.69 -42.20 -14.25
N ASN A 261 11.57 -41.55 -14.56
CA ASN A 261 11.57 -40.24 -15.19
C ASN A 261 12.05 -39.16 -14.23
N GLN A 262 12.57 -38.06 -14.79
CA GLN A 262 13.05 -36.94 -14.01
C GLN A 262 11.88 -36.23 -13.31
N PRO A 263 12.10 -35.57 -12.16
CA PRO A 263 11.00 -34.95 -11.43
C PRO A 263 10.35 -33.82 -12.23
N ILE A 264 9.11 -33.50 -11.86
CA ILE A 264 8.38 -32.34 -12.40
C ILE A 264 9.05 -31.07 -11.88
N PRO A 265 9.18 -30.00 -12.68
CA PRO A 265 9.58 -28.68 -12.19
C PRO A 265 8.70 -28.26 -11.00
N PRO A 266 9.25 -28.17 -9.78
CA PRO A 266 8.44 -28.01 -8.57
C PRO A 266 8.09 -26.54 -8.33
N ALA A 267 6.83 -26.32 -7.97
CA ALA A 267 6.37 -25.04 -7.45
C ALA A 267 5.20 -25.25 -6.49
N THR A 268 5.05 -24.35 -5.55
CA THR A 268 3.93 -24.32 -4.62
C THR A 268 3.39 -22.90 -4.53
N ASP A 269 2.11 -22.83 -4.28
CA ASP A 269 1.43 -21.61 -3.93
C ASP A 269 0.53 -21.94 -2.73
N PRO A 270 0.59 -21.20 -1.62
CA PRO A 270 -0.13 -21.58 -0.40
C PRO A 270 -1.65 -21.66 -0.58
N GLU A 271 -2.20 -20.89 -1.50
CA GLU A 271 -3.61 -20.79 -1.80
C GLU A 271 -4.04 -21.84 -2.84
N ASP A 272 -3.18 -22.08 -3.84
CA ASP A 272 -3.42 -23.04 -4.92
C ASP A 272 -2.88 -24.46 -4.68
N GLY A 273 -2.07 -24.64 -3.63
CA GLY A 273 -1.33 -25.87 -3.32
C GLY A 273 -0.14 -26.12 -4.26
N VAL A 274 0.10 -27.37 -4.62
CA VAL A 274 1.19 -27.74 -5.52
C VAL A 274 0.86 -27.31 -6.95
N LEU A 275 1.75 -26.56 -7.58
CA LEU A 275 1.62 -26.13 -8.97
C LEU A 275 2.31 -27.14 -9.90
N ALA A 276 1.50 -28.01 -10.52
CA ALA A 276 2.00 -29.07 -11.40
C ALA A 276 1.00 -29.34 -12.54
N ALA A 277 0.57 -30.60 -12.72
CA ALA A 277 -0.36 -30.99 -13.77
C ALA A 277 -1.68 -30.19 -13.71
N GLY A 278 -2.16 -29.74 -14.86
CA GLY A 278 -3.38 -28.94 -15.00
C GLY A 278 -3.19 -27.44 -14.76
N LYS A 279 -2.07 -27.01 -14.19
CA LYS A 279 -1.76 -25.58 -13.95
C LYS A 279 -1.12 -24.94 -15.17
N THR A 280 -0.76 -23.66 -15.07
CA THR A 280 -0.13 -22.91 -16.18
C THR A 280 1.38 -22.85 -15.95
N PHE A 281 2.14 -23.52 -16.82
CA PHE A 281 3.61 -23.54 -16.79
C PHE A 281 4.19 -22.49 -17.74
N ILE A 282 5.30 -21.86 -17.37
CA ILE A 282 6.01 -20.88 -18.19
C ILE A 282 7.46 -21.29 -18.31
N ALA A 283 7.94 -21.50 -19.55
CA ALA A 283 9.35 -21.67 -19.84
C ALA A 283 10.01 -20.29 -19.93
N VAL A 284 10.70 -19.87 -18.87
CA VAL A 284 11.28 -18.52 -18.77
C VAL A 284 12.57 -18.41 -19.57
N SER A 285 13.40 -19.45 -19.56
CA SER A 285 14.55 -19.56 -20.45
C SER A 285 14.62 -20.96 -21.09
N LEU A 286 15.54 -21.14 -22.03
CA LEU A 286 15.75 -22.40 -22.72
C LEU A 286 17.16 -22.93 -22.43
N PRO A 287 17.36 -24.26 -22.45
CA PRO A 287 18.69 -24.82 -22.34
C PRO A 287 19.55 -24.49 -23.56
N THR A 288 20.84 -24.29 -23.33
CA THR A 288 21.81 -23.93 -24.39
C THR A 288 22.30 -25.14 -25.18
N ASN A 289 22.40 -26.31 -24.56
CA ASN A 289 23.04 -27.50 -25.12
C ASN A 289 22.04 -28.65 -25.42
N THR A 290 20.78 -28.48 -25.06
CA THR A 290 19.68 -29.43 -25.31
C THR A 290 18.49 -28.71 -25.91
N THR A 291 17.43 -29.43 -26.28
CA THR A 291 16.17 -28.82 -26.69
C THR A 291 15.09 -29.14 -25.67
N LEU A 292 14.51 -28.11 -25.05
CA LEU A 292 13.28 -28.26 -24.28
C LEU A 292 12.12 -28.45 -25.25
N ARG A 293 11.34 -29.52 -25.07
CA ARG A 293 10.18 -29.85 -25.89
C ARG A 293 8.93 -29.96 -25.05
N TYR A 294 7.81 -29.55 -25.63
CA TYR A 294 6.47 -29.84 -25.13
C TYR A 294 5.63 -30.47 -26.23
N ASN A 295 5.10 -31.65 -25.99
CA ASN A 295 4.31 -32.43 -26.96
C ASN A 295 5.06 -32.60 -28.31
N ASN A 296 6.33 -33.00 -28.23
CA ASN A 296 7.24 -33.15 -29.37
C ASN A 296 7.61 -31.86 -30.13
N ILE A 297 7.08 -30.69 -29.76
CA ILE A 297 7.41 -29.40 -30.38
C ILE A 297 8.47 -28.70 -29.53
N ALA A 298 9.45 -28.06 -30.16
CA ALA A 298 10.46 -27.27 -29.44
C ALA A 298 9.80 -26.08 -28.74
N VAL A 299 10.12 -25.91 -27.46
CA VAL A 299 9.61 -24.81 -26.63
C VAL A 299 10.34 -23.52 -26.98
N THR A 300 9.64 -22.39 -26.96
CA THR A 300 10.22 -21.05 -27.13
C THR A 300 10.38 -20.33 -25.80
N VAL A 301 11.31 -19.37 -25.71
CA VAL A 301 11.46 -18.50 -24.54
C VAL A 301 10.15 -17.77 -24.25
N GLY A 302 9.73 -17.75 -22.98
CA GLY A 302 8.49 -17.14 -22.52
C GLY A 302 7.22 -17.90 -22.88
N GLN A 303 7.32 -19.12 -23.42
CA GLN A 303 6.13 -19.89 -23.80
C GLN A 303 5.27 -20.21 -22.58
N VAL A 304 3.99 -19.82 -22.67
CA VAL A 304 2.96 -20.13 -21.69
C VAL A 304 2.23 -21.42 -22.11
N ILE A 305 2.22 -22.40 -21.23
CA ILE A 305 1.62 -23.72 -21.44
C ILE A 305 0.47 -23.87 -20.45
N THR A 306 -0.76 -23.66 -20.92
CA THR A 306 -1.98 -23.86 -20.12
C THR A 306 -2.35 -25.33 -20.04
N ASN A 307 -3.07 -25.72 -18.97
CA ASN A 307 -3.44 -27.11 -18.70
C ASN A 307 -2.23 -28.05 -18.82
N PHE A 308 -1.13 -27.67 -18.15
CA PHE A 308 0.18 -28.30 -18.27
C PHE A 308 0.09 -29.80 -18.00
N ASN A 309 0.59 -30.60 -18.93
CA ASN A 309 0.76 -32.04 -18.74
C ASN A 309 2.26 -32.36 -18.67
N PRO A 310 2.81 -32.68 -17.48
CA PRO A 310 4.24 -32.94 -17.30
C PRO A 310 4.76 -34.09 -18.17
N SER A 311 3.90 -35.05 -18.56
CA SER A 311 4.30 -36.17 -19.42
C SER A 311 4.61 -35.75 -20.86
N LEU A 312 4.25 -34.53 -21.25
CA LEU A 312 4.57 -33.95 -22.55
C LEU A 312 5.85 -33.09 -22.51
N LEU A 313 6.36 -32.74 -21.31
CA LEU A 313 7.56 -31.93 -21.14
C LEU A 313 8.81 -32.83 -21.15
N GLN A 314 9.72 -32.55 -22.08
CA GLN A 314 10.89 -33.37 -22.32
C GLN A 314 12.14 -32.52 -22.59
N ILE A 315 13.29 -33.00 -22.13
CA ILE A 315 14.60 -32.51 -22.58
C ILE A 315 15.13 -33.49 -23.61
N GLU A 316 15.39 -33.02 -24.83
CA GLU A 316 16.04 -33.80 -25.89
C GLU A 316 17.54 -33.50 -25.95
N VAL A 317 18.36 -34.55 -25.83
CA VAL A 317 19.81 -34.47 -25.96
C VAL A 317 20.17 -34.20 -27.42
N THR A 318 21.03 -33.21 -27.65
CA THR A 318 21.46 -32.83 -29.01
C THR A 318 22.95 -33.08 -29.20
N ALA A 319 23.46 -32.88 -30.41
CA ALA A 319 24.90 -32.93 -30.65
C ALA A 319 25.68 -31.89 -29.83
N ALA A 320 25.05 -30.75 -29.47
CA ALA A 320 25.68 -29.72 -28.64
C ALA A 320 25.86 -30.13 -27.18
N THR A 321 25.26 -31.25 -26.73
CA THR A 321 25.47 -31.81 -25.39
C THR A 321 26.80 -32.55 -25.27
N VAL A 322 27.46 -32.92 -26.37
CA VAL A 322 28.73 -33.65 -26.33
C VAL A 322 29.81 -32.80 -25.67
N GLY A 323 30.44 -33.33 -24.62
CA GLY A 323 31.47 -32.63 -23.85
C GLY A 323 30.93 -31.71 -22.75
N THR A 324 29.62 -31.67 -22.53
CA THR A 324 29.01 -30.91 -21.42
C THR A 324 28.56 -31.85 -20.30
N SER A 325 28.54 -31.33 -19.07
CA SER A 325 28.09 -32.06 -17.88
C SER A 325 26.77 -31.53 -17.31
N LEU A 326 26.21 -30.48 -17.90
CA LEU A 326 25.04 -29.77 -17.40
C LEU A 326 24.18 -29.23 -18.55
N THR A 327 22.88 -29.29 -18.33
CA THR A 327 21.87 -28.50 -19.05
C THR A 327 20.89 -27.97 -18.01
N SER A 328 20.40 -26.74 -18.19
CA SER A 328 19.42 -26.11 -17.30
C SER A 328 18.52 -25.19 -18.09
N PHE A 329 17.36 -24.86 -17.55
CA PHE A 329 16.43 -23.89 -18.09
C PHE A 329 15.66 -23.28 -16.93
N GLN A 330 15.19 -22.06 -17.08
CA GLN A 330 14.40 -21.40 -16.04
C GLN A 330 12.92 -21.58 -16.29
N PHE A 331 12.14 -21.72 -15.23
CA PHE A 331 10.70 -21.89 -15.30
C PHE A 331 9.98 -21.12 -14.20
N ASN A 332 8.68 -20.92 -14.41
CA ASN A 332 7.74 -20.45 -13.42
C ASN A 332 6.36 -21.08 -13.65
N TYR A 333 5.48 -20.89 -12.68
CA TYR A 333 4.06 -21.16 -12.83
C TYR A 333 3.25 -19.89 -12.73
N ARG A 334 2.06 -19.93 -13.31
CA ARG A 334 1.02 -18.93 -13.12
C ARG A 334 -0.10 -19.51 -12.27
N ASP A 335 -0.44 -18.82 -11.19
CA ASP A 335 -1.52 -19.16 -10.26
C ASP A 335 -2.92 -18.90 -10.84
N ALA A 336 -3.94 -19.14 -10.02
CA ALA A 336 -5.33 -18.83 -10.30
C ALA A 336 -5.61 -17.32 -10.47
N ALA A 337 -4.89 -16.45 -9.77
CA ALA A 337 -4.94 -14.99 -9.94
C ALA A 337 -4.24 -14.47 -11.22
N GLY A 338 -3.63 -15.36 -11.99
CA GLY A 338 -2.92 -15.02 -13.21
C GLY A 338 -1.54 -14.38 -12.98
N LYS A 339 -0.97 -14.49 -11.78
CA LYS A 339 0.35 -13.96 -11.40
C LYS A 339 1.40 -15.06 -11.36
N SER A 340 2.66 -14.64 -11.42
CA SER A 340 3.85 -15.49 -11.39
C SER A 340 4.93 -14.80 -10.57
N ASP A 341 5.80 -15.59 -9.94
CA ASP A 341 6.99 -15.05 -9.27
C ASP A 341 7.85 -14.24 -10.27
N PRO A 342 8.33 -13.03 -9.93
CA PRO A 342 9.37 -12.36 -10.72
C PRO A 342 10.72 -13.10 -10.72
N VAL A 343 10.98 -13.99 -9.76
CA VAL A 343 12.22 -14.77 -9.65
C VAL A 343 11.95 -16.20 -10.13
N PRO A 344 12.43 -16.59 -11.33
CA PRO A 344 12.21 -17.94 -11.83
C PRO A 344 13.15 -18.95 -11.17
N ALA A 345 12.66 -20.19 -11.03
CA ALA A 345 13.46 -21.34 -10.62
C ALA A 345 14.27 -21.91 -11.79
N THR A 346 15.33 -22.65 -11.46
CA THR A 346 16.26 -23.32 -12.40
C THR A 346 16.26 -24.84 -12.27
#